data_AF-A0A5M9JHH9-F1
#
_entry.id   AF-A0A5M9JHH9-F1
#
_cell.length_a   1.000
_cell.length_b   1.000
_cell.length_c   1.000
_cell.angle_alpha   90.00
_cell.angle_beta   90.00
_cell.angle_gamma   90.00
#
_symmetry.space_group_name_H-M   'P 1'
#
loop_
_entity.id
_entity.type
_entity.pdbx_description
1 polymer ?
#
loop_
_entity_poly.entity_id
_entity_poly.type
_entity_poly.pdbx_seq_one_letter_code
_entity_poly.pdbx_strand_id
1 'polypeptide(L)'
;MGAASWRAWSVQVVVDEDREIYANWGLGVSTTWHLLNPWTEVARQKLGKQEGIWGREVDPSGNRWVVGGSWATDEMGTIKWGAASKSADEIPDLVEACKSVGVATVA
;
A
#
# COMPACT_ATOMS: atom_id res chain seq x y z
N MET A 1 -10.26 2.46 40.03
CA MET A 1 -9.20 1.78 39.25
C MET A 1 -9.65 1.78 37.80
N GLY A 2 -9.12 2.72 37.00
CA GLY A 2 -9.50 2.87 35.59
C GLY A 2 -8.80 1.80 34.75
N ALA A 3 -9.59 1.07 33.96
CA ALA A 3 -9.03 0.19 32.94
C ALA A 3 -8.26 1.05 31.93
N ALA A 4 -6.96 0.80 31.82
CA ALA A 4 -6.16 1.37 30.75
C ALA A 4 -6.76 0.93 29.41
N SER A 5 -7.34 1.86 28.65
CA SER A 5 -7.73 1.59 27.26
C SER A 5 -6.47 1.67 26.40
N TRP A 6 -5.82 0.54 26.23
CA TRP A 6 -4.79 0.39 25.20
C TRP A 6 -5.50 0.54 23.86
N ARG A 7 -5.25 1.63 23.14
CA ARG A 7 -5.64 1.80 21.74
C ARG A 7 -4.83 0.81 20.90
N ALA A 8 -5.22 -0.46 20.94
CA ALA A 8 -4.62 -1.55 20.20
C ALA A 8 -5.29 -1.61 18.82
N TRP A 9 -4.67 -0.91 17.87
CA TRP A 9 -4.73 -1.11 16.41
C TRP A 9 -6.13 -1.20 15.77
N SER A 10 -6.55 -0.10 15.14
CA SER A 10 -7.66 -0.04 14.18
C SER A 10 -7.34 -0.71 12.83
N VAL A 11 -6.61 -1.83 12.86
CA VAL A 11 -6.22 -2.61 11.67
C VAL A 11 -6.88 -3.98 11.77
N GLN A 12 -7.79 -4.27 10.84
CA GLN A 12 -8.37 -5.61 10.69
C GLN A 12 -7.56 -6.37 9.64
N VAL A 13 -7.03 -7.53 10.01
CA VAL A 13 -6.37 -8.45 9.07
C VAL A 13 -7.41 -9.47 8.60
N VAL A 14 -7.58 -9.59 7.29
CA VAL A 14 -8.45 -10.57 6.64
C VAL A 14 -7.57 -11.58 5.90
N VAL A 15 -7.79 -12.88 6.14
CA VAL A 15 -7.10 -13.96 5.43
C VAL A 15 -7.91 -14.28 4.16
N ASP A 16 -7.29 -14.10 2.99
CA ASP A 16 -7.89 -14.33 1.67
C ASP A 16 -7.18 -15.51 0.99
N GLU A 17 -7.50 -16.74 1.43
CA GLU A 17 -6.82 -17.96 0.96
C GLU A 17 -7.06 -18.20 -0.54
N ASP A 18 -8.30 -17.99 -0.99
CA ASP A 18 -8.72 -18.16 -2.39
C ASP A 18 -8.32 -16.98 -3.28
N ARG A 19 -7.74 -15.91 -2.70
CA ARG A 19 -7.29 -14.69 -3.39
C ARG A 19 -8.40 -13.97 -4.14
N GLU A 20 -9.65 -14.08 -3.69
CA GLU A 20 -10.80 -13.45 -4.35
C GLU A 20 -10.79 -11.93 -4.16
N ILE A 21 -10.46 -11.46 -2.96
CA ILE A 21 -10.31 -10.02 -2.69
C ILE A 21 -9.12 -9.50 -3.48
N TYR A 22 -7.99 -10.23 -3.47
CA TYR A 22 -6.84 -9.88 -4.29
C TYR A 22 -7.17 -9.80 -5.78
N ALA A 23 -7.94 -10.76 -6.33
CA ALA A 23 -8.32 -10.78 -7.74
C ALA A 23 -9.24 -9.61 -8.11
N ASN A 24 -10.20 -9.24 -7.25
CA ASN A 24 -11.11 -8.11 -7.46
C ASN A 24 -10.39 -6.75 -7.49
N TRP A 25 -9.27 -6.64 -6.79
CA TRP A 25 -8.45 -5.42 -6.73
C TRP A 25 -7.15 -5.52 -7.53
N GLY A 26 -6.95 -6.62 -8.25
CA GLY A 26 -5.75 -6.87 -9.03
C GLY A 26 -5.65 -5.91 -10.21
N LEU A 27 -4.60 -5.09 -10.23
CA LEU A 27 -4.35 -4.15 -11.33
C LEU A 27 -3.53 -4.73 -12.49
N GLY A 28 -3.24 -6.04 -12.43
CA GLY A 28 -2.50 -6.75 -13.47
C GLY A 28 -0.97 -6.69 -13.32
N VAL A 29 -0.30 -7.16 -14.36
CA VAL A 29 1.16 -7.31 -14.41
C VAL A 29 1.82 -5.97 -14.74
N SER A 30 2.87 -5.62 -14.00
CA SER A 30 3.61 -4.37 -14.24
C SER A 30 4.60 -4.48 -15.40
N THR A 31 5.01 -3.34 -15.93
CA THR A 31 6.04 -3.28 -16.97
C THR A 31 7.45 -3.21 -16.36
N THR A 32 8.47 -3.51 -17.16
CA THR A 32 9.87 -3.29 -16.80
C THR A 32 10.12 -1.88 -16.26
N TRP A 33 9.58 -0.86 -16.91
CA TRP A 33 9.74 0.54 -16.49
C TRP A 33 8.96 0.90 -15.23
N HIS A 34 7.84 0.24 -14.95
CA HIS A 34 7.11 0.47 -13.71
C HIS A 34 7.94 0.04 -12.48
N LEU A 35 8.67 -1.07 -12.58
CA LEU A 35 9.44 -1.63 -11.46
C LEU A 35 10.92 -1.21 -11.43
N LEU A 36 11.57 -1.03 -12.59
CA LEU A 36 13.03 -0.88 -12.70
C LEU A 36 13.45 0.46 -13.34
N ASN A 37 12.64 1.52 -13.20
CA ASN A 37 13.08 2.84 -13.60
C ASN A 37 14.17 3.39 -12.66
N PRO A 38 14.94 4.43 -13.07
CA PRO A 38 16.05 4.94 -12.27
C PRO A 38 15.60 5.47 -10.90
N TRP A 39 14.40 6.04 -10.81
CA TRP A 39 13.87 6.59 -9.56
C TRP A 39 13.52 5.50 -8.56
N THR A 40 12.99 4.38 -9.04
CA THR A 40 12.76 3.20 -8.18
C THR A 40 14.04 2.67 -7.57
N GLU A 41 15.12 2.57 -8.35
CA GLU A 41 16.41 2.12 -7.80
C GLU A 41 17.00 3.12 -6.80
N VAL A 42 16.87 4.42 -7.06
CA VAL A 42 17.29 5.47 -6.11
C VAL A 42 16.48 5.38 -4.80
N ALA A 43 15.16 5.24 -4.88
CA ALA A 43 14.28 5.10 -3.72
C ALA A 43 14.62 3.85 -2.90
N ARG A 44 14.79 2.70 -3.57
CA ARG A 44 15.21 1.44 -2.94
C ARG A 44 16.54 1.57 -2.20
N GLN A 45 17.53 2.22 -2.82
CA GLN A 45 18.84 2.46 -2.20
C GLN A 45 18.73 3.39 -0.99
N LYS A 46 17.87 4.43 -1.07
CA LYS A 46 17.62 5.34 0.04
C LYS A 46 17.03 4.60 1.24
N LEU A 47 15.96 3.82 1.04
CA LEU A 47 15.33 2.99 2.08
C LEU A 47 16.36 2.06 2.74
N GLY A 48 17.14 1.35 1.94
CA GLY A 48 18.11 0.40 2.46
C GLY A 48 19.26 1.04 3.23
N LYS A 49 19.78 2.18 2.76
CA LYS A 49 20.92 2.85 3.40
C LYS A 49 20.55 3.73 4.58
N GLN A 50 19.37 4.35 4.57
CA GLN A 50 18.96 5.30 5.60
C GLN A 50 18.09 4.66 6.69
N GLU A 51 17.26 3.69 6.32
CA GLU A 51 16.29 3.07 7.22
C GLU A 51 16.58 1.58 7.47
N GLY A 52 17.57 1.01 6.79
CA GLY A 52 17.90 -0.42 6.90
C GLY A 52 16.85 -1.34 6.28
N ILE A 53 15.93 -0.79 5.48
CA ILE A 53 14.81 -1.53 4.88
C ILE A 53 15.22 -2.08 3.52
N TRP A 54 15.30 -3.40 3.42
CA TRP A 54 15.64 -4.11 2.19
C TRP A 54 14.54 -5.08 1.80
N GLY A 55 14.36 -5.27 0.48
CA GLY A 55 13.46 -6.29 -0.05
C GLY A 55 13.96 -7.69 0.31
N ARG A 56 13.02 -8.59 0.61
CA ARG A 56 13.30 -10.02 0.81
C ARG A 56 13.39 -10.75 -0.52
N GLU A 57 14.01 -11.93 -0.50
CA GLU A 57 13.93 -12.85 -1.63
C GLU A 57 12.46 -13.21 -1.92
N VAL A 58 12.14 -13.26 -3.20
CA VAL A 58 10.81 -13.63 -3.66
C VAL A 58 10.72 -15.14 -3.65
N ASP A 59 9.71 -15.66 -2.94
CA ASP A 59 9.38 -17.09 -2.93
C ASP A 59 9.17 -17.60 -4.37
N PRO A 60 9.56 -18.83 -4.72
CA PRO A 60 9.39 -19.38 -6.07
C PRO A 60 7.94 -19.35 -6.59
N SER A 61 6.94 -19.35 -5.70
CA SER A 61 5.52 -19.22 -6.06
C SER A 61 5.04 -17.77 -6.23
N GLY A 62 5.89 -16.79 -5.92
CA GLY A 62 5.59 -15.37 -5.92
C GLY A 62 5.95 -14.65 -7.22
N ASN A 63 5.21 -13.59 -7.54
CA ASN A 63 5.53 -12.67 -8.63
C ASN A 63 5.61 -11.23 -8.11
N ARG A 64 6.75 -10.55 -8.34
CA ARG A 64 6.95 -9.14 -7.98
C ARG A 64 6.47 -8.15 -9.05
N TRP A 65 6.20 -8.64 -10.26
CA TRP A 65 5.79 -7.84 -11.42
C TRP A 65 4.29 -7.56 -11.38
N VAL A 66 3.83 -6.85 -10.36
CA VAL A 66 2.42 -6.48 -10.18
C VAL A 66 2.28 -4.96 -10.07
N VAL A 67 1.17 -4.42 -10.56
CA VAL A 67 0.82 -3.01 -10.36
C VAL A 67 0.09 -2.88 -9.02
N GLY A 68 0.57 -1.97 -8.18
CA GLY A 68 -0.09 -1.58 -6.92
C GLY A 68 -0.93 -0.32 -7.07
N GLY A 69 -1.63 0.05 -6.02
CA GLY A 69 -2.37 1.29 -5.94
C GLY A 69 -2.84 1.57 -4.52
N SER A 70 -3.46 2.72 -4.32
CA SER A 70 -4.02 3.11 -3.03
C SER A 70 -5.34 3.82 -3.25
N TRP A 71 -6.32 3.53 -2.40
CA TRP A 71 -7.67 4.08 -2.50
C TRP A 71 -8.23 4.40 -1.11
N ALA A 72 -9.09 5.39 -1.06
CA ALA A 72 -9.96 5.68 0.06
C ALA A 72 -11.41 5.49 -0.38
N THR A 73 -12.20 4.77 0.42
CA THR A 73 -13.61 4.47 0.13
C THR A 73 -14.51 5.02 1.24
N ASP A 74 -15.72 5.43 0.88
CA ASP A 74 -16.76 5.75 1.86
C ASP A 74 -17.45 4.49 2.40
N GLU A 75 -18.41 4.69 3.32
CA GLU A 75 -19.16 3.62 4.00
C GLU A 75 -19.96 2.72 3.03
N MET A 76 -20.24 3.22 1.82
CA MET A 76 -20.95 2.49 0.78
C MET A 76 -19.99 1.78 -0.20
N GLY A 77 -18.68 1.86 0.04
CA GLY A 77 -17.65 1.29 -0.83
C GLY A 77 -17.34 2.13 -2.07
N THR A 78 -17.79 3.39 -2.13
CA THR A 78 -17.48 4.27 -3.27
C THR A 78 -16.07 4.83 -3.11
N ILE A 79 -15.23 4.70 -4.14
CA ILE A 79 -13.89 5.31 -4.17
C ILE A 79 -14.04 6.85 -4.17
N LYS A 80 -13.44 7.50 -3.16
CA LYS A 80 -13.43 8.97 -3.00
C LYS A 80 -12.10 9.59 -3.41
N TRP A 81 -11.03 8.82 -3.32
CA TRP A 81 -9.67 9.22 -3.66
C TRP A 81 -8.85 7.99 -4.02
N GLY A 82 -7.80 8.20 -4.80
CA GLY A 82 -6.81 7.19 -5.10
C GLY A 82 -6.77 6.74 -6.55
N ALA A 83 -5.74 5.98 -6.87
CA ALA A 83 -5.45 5.49 -8.20
C ALA A 83 -4.47 4.30 -8.14
N ALA A 84 -4.33 3.64 -9.29
CA ALA A 84 -3.18 2.80 -9.56
C ALA A 84 -1.89 3.63 -9.46
N SER A 85 -0.84 3.05 -8.86
CA SER A 85 0.49 3.65 -8.85
C SER A 85 1.03 3.71 -10.29
N LYS A 86 1.75 4.78 -10.59
CA LYS A 86 2.44 5.05 -11.85
C LYS A 86 3.76 4.28 -11.93
N SER A 87 4.44 4.13 -10.80
CA SER A 87 5.67 3.34 -10.64
C SER A 87 5.77 2.73 -9.25
N ALA A 88 6.69 1.80 -9.07
CA ALA A 88 6.91 1.11 -7.79
C ALA A 88 7.48 2.02 -6.69
N ASP A 89 7.97 3.21 -7.02
CA ASP A 89 8.47 4.23 -6.07
C ASP A 89 7.45 5.33 -5.75
N GLU A 90 6.23 5.24 -6.26
CA GLU A 90 5.19 6.19 -5.90
C GLU A 90 4.77 6.00 -4.44
N ILE A 91 4.92 7.06 -3.64
CA ILE A 91 4.45 7.11 -2.25
C ILE A 91 3.11 7.85 -2.25
N PRO A 92 1.99 7.18 -1.89
CA PRO A 92 0.68 7.81 -1.83
C PRO A 92 0.60 8.81 -0.66
N ASP A 93 -0.10 9.93 -0.84
CA ASP A 93 -0.44 10.84 0.25
C ASP A 93 -1.62 10.29 1.06
N LEU A 94 -1.30 9.49 2.07
CA LEU A 94 -2.32 8.89 2.93
C LEU A 94 -3.01 9.92 3.85
N VAL A 95 -2.42 11.09 4.07
CA VAL A 95 -3.05 12.17 4.82
C VAL A 95 -4.16 12.80 3.98
N GLU A 96 -3.92 13.04 2.69
CA GLU A 96 -4.95 13.44 1.73
C GLU A 96 -6.04 12.37 1.61
N ALA A 97 -5.65 11.09 1.51
CA ALA A 97 -6.59 9.97 1.47
C ALA A 97 -7.55 9.98 2.67
N CYS A 98 -7.02 10.12 3.90
CA CYS A 98 -7.82 10.24 5.13
C CYS A 98 -8.79 11.44 5.09
N LYS A 99 -8.31 12.61 4.66
CA LYS A 99 -9.17 13.81 4.53
C LYS A 99 -10.31 13.60 3.54
N SER A 100 -10.07 12.86 2.44
CA SER A 100 -11.08 12.60 1.40
C SER A 100 -12.28 11.79 1.90
N VAL A 101 -12.12 11.05 2.99
CA VAL A 101 -13.16 10.24 3.65
C VAL A 101 -13.56 10.80 5.03
N GLY A 102 -13.22 12.06 5.31
CA GLY A 102 -13.67 12.76 6.52
C GLY A 102 -12.94 12.40 7.81
N VAL A 103 -11.79 11.70 7.73
CA VAL A 103 -10.95 11.41 8.90
C VAL A 103 -10.15 12.65 9.27
N ALA A 104 -10.36 13.16 10.49
CA ALA A 104 -9.57 14.26 11.03
C ALA A 104 -8.12 13.79 11.27
N THR A 105 -7.18 14.29 10.46
CA THR A 105 -5.75 14.04 10.67
C THR A 105 -5.24 14.96 11.78
N VAL A 106 -4.73 14.36 12.87
CA VAL A 106 -4.06 15.11 13.95
C VAL A 106 -2.69 15.53 13.44
N ALA A 107 -2.37 16.83 13.59
CA ALA A 107 -1.10 17.42 13.23
C ALA A 107 0.05 16.94 14.13
#